data_AF-A0A182EZ55-F1
#
_entry.id   AF-A0A182EZ55-F1
#
_cell.length_a   1.000
_cell.length_b   1.000
_cell.length_c   1.000
_cell.angle_alpha   90.00
_cell.angle_beta   90.00
_cell.angle_gamma   90.00
#
_symmetry.space_group_name_H-M   'P 1'
#
loop_
_entity.id
_entity.type
_entity.pdbx_description
1 polymer ?
#
loop_
_entity_poly.entity_id
_entity_poly.type
_entity_poly.pdbx_seq_one_letter_code
_entity_poly.pdbx_strand_id
1 'polypeptide(L)'
;MSTSLNQSAQPTIGRIIELLEEINGLDLSPPDRNQPLEDQKKQYEIKKRIVKDKIKRLEIYVDILETINQKWLDLIRQTTKATKKEEE
;
A
#
# COMPACT_ATOMS: atom_id res chain seq x y z
N MET A 1 -2.91 -18.17 -17.36
CA MET A 1 -1.87 -17.92 -16.33
C MET A 1 -1.70 -16.43 -16.01
N SER A 2 -1.54 -15.52 -16.99
CA SER A 2 -1.51 -14.06 -16.71
C SER A 2 -2.75 -13.52 -16.00
N THR A 3 -3.93 -14.09 -16.26
CA THR A 3 -5.19 -13.72 -15.57
C THR A 3 -5.15 -14.00 -14.07
N SER A 4 -4.53 -15.11 -13.64
CA SER A 4 -4.44 -15.50 -12.22
C SER A 4 -3.53 -14.58 -11.41
N LEU A 5 -2.46 -14.05 -12.01
CA LEU A 5 -1.56 -13.11 -11.32
C LEU A 5 -2.15 -11.71 -11.22
N ASN A 6 -2.82 -11.22 -12.26
CA ASN A 6 -3.56 -9.96 -12.17
C ASN A 6 -4.64 -10.06 -11.07
N GLN A 7 -5.40 -11.16 -11.04
CA GLN A 7 -6.34 -11.44 -9.96
C GLN A 7 -5.70 -11.47 -8.57
N SER A 8 -4.42 -11.88 -8.46
CA SER A 8 -3.71 -11.89 -7.18
C SER A 8 -3.37 -10.49 -6.64
N ALA A 9 -3.26 -9.48 -7.51
CA ALA A 9 -3.00 -8.08 -7.13
C ALA A 9 -4.27 -7.31 -6.74
N GLN A 10 -5.42 -7.68 -7.30
CA GLN A 10 -6.69 -6.95 -7.09
C GLN A 10 -7.07 -6.75 -5.62
N PRO A 11 -6.92 -7.74 -4.71
CA PRO A 11 -7.23 -7.52 -3.30
C PRO A 11 -6.35 -6.43 -2.65
N THR A 12 -5.06 -6.40 -2.98
CA THR A 12 -4.14 -5.38 -2.45
C THR A 12 -4.42 -4.01 -3.04
N ILE A 13 -4.74 -3.94 -4.33
CA ILE A 13 -5.18 -2.69 -4.99
C ILE A 13 -6.44 -2.15 -4.32
N GLY A 14 -7.44 -3.00 -4.05
CA GLY A 14 -8.66 -2.61 -3.34
C GLY A 14 -8.35 -2.02 -1.96
N ARG A 15 -7.49 -2.67 -1.18
CA ARG A 15 -7.05 -2.17 0.14
C ARG A 15 -6.31 -0.83 0.08
N ILE A 16 -5.55 -0.57 -0.99
CA ILE A 16 -4.91 0.73 -1.20
C ILE A 16 -5.96 1.81 -1.48
N ILE A 17 -6.96 1.51 -2.32
CA ILE A 17 -8.05 2.44 -2.61
C ILE A 17 -8.81 2.78 -1.32
N GLU A 18 -9.21 1.77 -0.53
CA GLU A 18 -9.84 1.97 0.78
C GLU A 18 -8.96 2.83 1.71
N LEU A 19 -7.65 2.57 1.77
CA LEU A 19 -6.71 3.35 2.58
C LEU A 19 -6.63 4.81 2.12
N LEU A 20 -6.67 5.07 0.82
CA LEU A 20 -6.66 6.43 0.27
C LEU A 20 -7.96 7.17 0.61
N GLU A 21 -9.10 6.49 0.57
CA GLU A 21 -10.39 7.04 1.02
C GLU A 21 -10.36 7.39 2.52
N GLU A 22 -9.81 6.49 3.35
CA GLU A 22 -9.60 6.75 4.78
C GLU A 22 -8.70 7.96 5.04
N ILE A 23 -7.62 8.12 4.25
CA ILE A 23 -6.70 9.26 4.35
C ILE A 23 -7.41 10.54 3.92
N ASN A 24 -8.21 10.51 2.86
CA ASN A 24 -8.94 11.67 2.36
C ASN A 24 -10.00 12.16 3.37
N GLY A 25 -10.56 11.26 4.18
CA GLY A 25 -11.47 11.60 5.27
C GLY A 25 -10.79 12.06 6.56
N LEU A 26 -9.46 12.08 6.63
CA LEU A 26 -8.74 12.38 7.87
C LEU A 26 -8.62 13.87 8.12
N ASP A 27 -9.18 14.35 9.24
CA ASP A 27 -8.96 15.73 9.68
C ASP A 27 -7.57 15.90 10.33
N LEU A 28 -6.66 16.51 9.57
CA LEU A 28 -5.32 16.89 10.01
C LEU A 28 -5.18 18.40 10.28
N SER A 29 -6.31 19.12 10.42
CA SER A 29 -6.29 20.54 10.78
C SER A 29 -5.53 20.78 12.09
N PRO A 30 -4.93 21.96 12.30
CA PRO A 30 -4.36 22.30 13.60
C PRO A 30 -5.42 22.25 14.71
N PRO A 31 -5.07 21.83 15.94
CA PRO A 31 -5.93 21.98 17.11
C PRO A 31 -6.37 23.43 17.32
N ASP A 32 -7.51 23.63 17.98
CA ASP A 32 -7.97 24.96 18.36
C ASP A 32 -6.97 25.62 19.33
N ARG A 33 -6.51 26.82 18.95
CA ARG A 33 -5.54 27.59 19.73
C ARG A 33 -6.10 28.09 21.06
N ASN A 34 -7.42 28.11 21.21
CA ASN A 34 -8.09 28.48 22.45
C ASN A 34 -8.15 27.34 23.47
N GLN A 35 -7.86 26.10 23.06
CA GLN A 35 -7.82 24.96 23.98
C GLN A 35 -6.56 24.97 24.85
N PRO A 36 -6.60 24.33 26.04
CA PRO A 36 -5.41 24.13 26.85
C PRO A 36 -4.26 23.49 26.07
N LEU A 37 -3.03 23.92 26.36
CA LEU A 37 -1.84 23.44 25.66
C LEU A 37 -1.68 21.91 25.71
N GLU A 38 -2.03 21.29 26.84
CA GLU A 38 -1.97 19.84 27.01
C GLU A 38 -2.96 19.11 26.08
N ASP A 39 -4.16 19.67 25.89
CA ASP A 39 -5.16 19.11 24.97
C ASP A 39 -4.70 19.26 23.51
N GLN A 40 -4.10 20.40 23.16
CA GLN A 40 -3.49 20.60 21.83
C GLN A 40 -2.39 19.57 21.58
N LYS A 41 -1.49 19.37 22.55
CA LYS A 41 -0.39 18.40 22.46
C LYS A 41 -0.92 16.97 22.30
N LYS A 42 -1.95 16.60 23.07
CA LYS A 42 -2.60 15.29 22.96
C LYS A 42 -3.21 15.08 21.58
N GLN A 43 -3.88 16.08 21.01
CA GLN A 43 -4.41 16.00 19.65
C GLN A 43 -3.30 15.81 18.61
N TYR A 44 -2.19 16.54 18.72
CA TYR A 44 -1.05 16.36 17.82
C TYR A 44 -0.46 14.96 17.89
N GLU A 45 -0.27 14.42 19.10
CA GLU A 45 0.26 13.06 19.26
C GLU A 45 -0.70 11.98 18.73
N ILE A 46 -2.01 12.17 18.88
CA ILE A 46 -3.02 11.30 18.26
C ILE A 46 -2.93 11.37 16.73
N LYS A 47 -2.95 12.58 16.15
CA LYS A 47 -2.86 12.78 14.69
C LYS A 47 -1.57 12.18 14.13
N LYS A 48 -0.44 12.39 14.79
CA LYS A 48 0.86 11.80 14.46
C LYS A 48 0.83 10.27 14.47
N ARG A 49 0.19 9.66 15.47
CA ARG A 49 0.04 8.19 15.55
C ARG A 49 -0.79 7.66 14.39
N ILE A 50 -1.89 8.34 14.05
CA ILE A 50 -2.75 7.95 12.93
C ILE A 50 -1.96 8.00 11.62
N VAL A 51 -1.26 9.11 11.33
CA VAL A 51 -0.45 9.23 10.12
C VAL A 51 0.62 8.14 10.03
N LYS A 52 1.31 7.85 11.13
CA LYS A 52 2.29 6.75 11.18
C LYS A 52 1.66 5.38 10.89
N ASP A 53 0.47 5.12 11.39
CA ASP A 53 -0.26 3.87 11.10
C ASP A 53 -0.62 3.77 9.61
N LYS A 54 -1.13 4.85 9.00
CA LYS A 54 -1.44 4.90 7.57
C LYS A 54 -0.22 4.64 6.69
N ILE A 55 0.92 5.26 7.02
CA ILE A 55 2.20 5.05 6.31
C ILE A 55 2.60 3.57 6.37
N LYS A 56 2.59 2.96 7.55
CA LYS A 56 2.95 1.54 7.71
C LYS A 56 2.06 0.60 6.90
N ARG A 57 0.75 0.87 6.84
CA ARG A 57 -0.17 0.07 6.02
C ARG A 57 0.14 0.21 4.54
N LEU A 58 0.45 1.43 4.08
CA LEU A 58 0.82 1.67 2.69
C LEU A 58 2.12 0.94 2.33
N GLU A 59 3.14 0.99 3.19
CA GLU A 59 4.40 0.25 3.01
C GLU A 59 4.13 -1.25 2.84
N ILE A 60 3.32 -1.85 3.71
CA ILE A 60 2.95 -3.28 3.61
C ILE A 60 2.26 -3.58 2.26
N TYR A 61 1.36 -2.72 1.79
CA TYR A 61 0.66 -2.95 0.53
C TYR A 61 1.59 -2.82 -0.68
N VAL A 62 2.53 -1.87 -0.64
CA VAL A 62 3.57 -1.73 -1.65
C VAL A 62 4.45 -2.97 -1.69
N ASP A 63 4.93 -3.47 -0.55
CA ASP A 63 5.76 -4.68 -0.47
C ASP A 63 5.07 -5.92 -1.07
N ILE A 64 3.76 -6.05 -0.84
CA ILE A 64 2.95 -7.13 -1.41
C ILE A 64 2.88 -7.00 -2.95
N LEU A 65 2.63 -5.78 -3.45
CA LEU A 65 2.59 -5.55 -4.90
C LEU A 65 3.94 -5.75 -5.57
N GLU A 66 5.04 -5.35 -4.92
CA GLU A 66 6.39 -5.63 -5.40
C GLU A 66 6.66 -7.13 -5.49
N THR A 67 6.24 -7.90 -4.47
CA THR A 67 6.37 -9.36 -4.47
C THR A 67 5.59 -10.00 -5.62
N ILE A 68 4.36 -9.53 -5.88
CA ILE A 68 3.54 -10.02 -7.00
C ILE A 68 4.22 -9.67 -8.34
N ASN A 69 4.75 -8.46 -8.46
CA ASN A 69 5.45 -8.01 -9.66
C ASN A 69 6.71 -8.85 -9.94
N GLN A 70 7.50 -9.17 -8.91
CA GLN A 70 8.66 -10.05 -9.05
C GLN A 70 8.27 -11.45 -9.53
N LYS A 71 7.23 -12.04 -8.94
CA LYS A 71 6.70 -13.35 -9.40
C LYS A 71 6.28 -13.30 -10.86
N TRP A 72 5.69 -12.19 -11.31
CA TRP A 72 5.30 -12.02 -12.70
C TRP A 72 6.52 -11.96 -13.64
N LEU A 73 7.55 -11.21 -13.26
CA LEU A 73 8.80 -11.12 -14.02
C LEU A 73 9.51 -12.47 -14.12
N ASP A 74 9.54 -13.25 -13.05
CA ASP A 74 10.14 -14.59 -13.05
C ASP A 74 9.40 -15.56 -13.96
N LEU A 75 8.06 -15.51 -13.98
CA LEU A 75 7.26 -16.32 -14.90
C LEU A 75 7.52 -15.96 -16.37
N ILE A 76 7.60 -14.67 -16.69
CA ILE A 76 7.94 -14.21 -18.04
C ILE A 76 9.32 -14.76 -18.45
N ARG A 77 10.32 -14.62 -17.57
CA ARG A 77 11.68 -15.12 -17.82
C ARG A 77 11.74 -16.64 -18.03
N GLN A 78 11.01 -17.40 -17.22
CA GLN A 78 10.94 -18.86 -17.35
C GLN A 78 10.29 -19.26 -18.68
N THR A 79 9.21 -18.58 -19.06
CA THR A 79 8.51 -18.85 -20.32
C THR A 79 9.44 -18.58 -21.50
N THR A 80 10.13 -17.44 -21.53
CA THR A 80 11.10 -17.10 -22.60
C THR A 80 12.26 -18.09 -22.69
N LYS A 81 12.72 -18.62 -21.56
CA LYS A 81 13.78 -19.64 -21.54
C LYS A 81 13.31 -21.00 -22.05
N ALA A 82 12.06 -21.38 -21.76
CA ALA A 82 11.48 -22.63 -22.25
C ALA A 82 11.32 -22.61 -23.78
N THR A 83 10.82 -21.50 -24.35
CA THR A 83 10.64 -21.37 -25.80
C THR A 83 11.96 -21.49 -26.56
N LYS A 84 13.04 -20.90 -26.04
CA LYS A 84 14.38 -21.00 -26.65
C LYS A 84 14.98 -22.41 -26.64
N LYS A 85 14.56 -23.29 -25.73
CA LYS A 85 15.04 -24.67 -25.66
C LYS A 85 14.25 -25.65 -26.56
N GLU A 86 13.06 -25.26 -27.02
CA GLU A 86 12.27 -26.06 -27.95
C GLU A 86 12.60 -25.74 -29.42
N GLU A 87 13.33 -24.65 -29.68
CA GLU A 87 13.79 -24.23 -31.02
C GLU A 87 15.22 -24.75 -31.37
N GLU A 88 15.93 -25.38 -30.44
CA GLU A 88 17.22 -26.10 -30.64
C GLU A 88 17.01 -27.61 -30.81
#